data_AF-A0A4R3M4G9-F1
#
_entry.id   AF-A0A4R3M4G9-F1
#
_cell.length_a   1.000
_cell.length_b   1.000
_cell.length_c   1.000
_cell.angle_alpha   90.00
_cell.angle_beta   90.00
_cell.angle_gamma   90.00
#
_symmetry.space_group_name_H-M   'P 1'
#
loop_
_entity.id
_entity.type
_entity.pdbx_description
1 polymer ?
#
loop_
_entity_poly.entity_id
_entity_poly.type
_entity_poly.pdbx_seq_one_letter_code
_entity_poly.pdbx_strand_id
1 'polypeptide(L)'
;MLKTTLLASLLASVAFAGAQAQSVAALTGDDTIVIVDAAAKKAGKTLKITGISGKVLGIDVRPADGLLYAVIDDGAIVTIDTATGKATGKSKLESMLSPGVVATVDFNPVADRLRLMGSDGMNLRVNVDDGKVIRDGNLAFAGADAMREMKPNVVAGAYTNSVKGTKETALFDIDASGTLLKQAPPNDGVLNTVGKLGMSGKGAAFDIVSDGNGGNSAWLMSGDTLYSVDLATGKGTAAAKIAGVTGPVRDIAVLPKAM
;
A
#
# COMPACT_ATOMS: atom_id res chain seq x y z
N MET A 1 -19.70 53.48 47.38
CA MET A 1 -18.79 52.32 47.21
C MET A 1 -19.28 51.51 46.03
N LEU A 2 -18.74 51.73 44.84
CA LEU A 2 -19.08 50.98 43.62
C LEU A 2 -17.83 50.15 43.27
N LYS A 3 -17.91 48.82 43.44
CA LYS A 3 -16.80 47.90 43.10
C LYS A 3 -16.97 47.45 41.66
N THR A 4 -16.07 47.89 40.80
CA THR A 4 -15.93 47.45 39.41
C THR A 4 -15.20 46.10 39.40
N THR A 5 -15.85 45.04 38.91
CA THR A 5 -15.22 43.73 38.74
C THR A 5 -14.75 43.60 37.29
N LEU A 6 -13.43 43.55 37.08
CA LEU A 6 -12.80 43.30 35.79
C LEU A 6 -12.77 41.78 35.54
N LEU A 7 -13.45 41.28 34.50
CA LEU A 7 -13.23 39.92 33.99
C LEU A 7 -12.08 39.97 32.98
N ALA A 8 -10.97 39.30 33.28
CA ALA A 8 -9.91 39.00 32.33
C ALA A 8 -10.23 37.66 31.65
N SER A 9 -10.56 37.69 30.36
CA SER A 9 -10.69 36.50 29.52
C SER A 9 -9.31 36.06 29.03
N LEU A 10 -8.85 34.90 29.51
CA LEU A 10 -7.62 34.26 29.06
C LEU A 10 -7.92 33.54 27.72
N LEU A 11 -7.43 34.07 26.60
CA LEU A 11 -7.41 33.34 25.33
C LEU A 11 -6.32 32.27 25.41
N ALA A 12 -6.72 31.00 25.55
CA ALA A 12 -5.85 29.87 25.31
C ALA A 12 -5.68 29.69 23.79
N SER A 13 -4.54 30.14 23.26
CA SER A 13 -4.10 29.81 21.91
C SER A 13 -3.73 28.33 21.85
N VAL A 14 -4.64 27.51 21.31
CA VAL A 14 -4.32 26.15 20.88
C VAL A 14 -3.37 26.25 19.69
N ALA A 15 -2.10 25.91 19.89
CA ALA A 15 -1.16 25.74 18.81
C ALA A 15 -1.58 24.49 18.02
N PHE A 16 -2.09 24.68 16.81
CA PHE A 16 -2.25 23.59 15.84
C PHE A 16 -0.85 23.10 15.48
N ALA A 17 -0.44 21.95 16.03
CA ALA A 17 0.69 21.21 15.51
C ALA A 17 0.36 20.89 14.04
N GLY A 18 1.12 21.47 13.11
CA GLY A 18 0.91 21.27 11.68
C GLY A 18 0.93 19.79 11.34
N ALA A 19 -0.14 19.30 10.70
CA ALA A 19 -0.15 17.99 10.10
C ALA A 19 0.92 17.96 9.00
N GLN A 20 2.07 17.37 9.30
CA GLN A 20 3.08 17.03 8.29
C GLN A 20 2.39 16.21 7.19
N ALA A 21 2.51 16.66 5.95
CA ALA A 21 1.82 16.07 4.80
C ALA A 21 2.36 14.65 4.54
N GLN A 22 1.45 13.68 4.51
CA GLN A 22 1.75 12.29 4.18
C GLN A 22 2.06 12.20 2.67
N SER A 23 3.28 11.81 2.31
CA SER A 23 3.66 11.56 0.92
C SER A 23 3.42 10.09 0.55
N VAL A 24 3.09 9.86 -0.72
CA VAL A 24 2.84 8.53 -1.29
C VAL A 24 3.70 8.38 -2.53
N ALA A 25 4.48 7.31 -2.64
CA ALA A 25 5.11 6.92 -3.89
C ALA A 25 4.09 6.19 -4.76
N ALA A 26 3.85 6.68 -5.96
CA ALA A 26 2.99 6.04 -6.95
C ALA A 26 3.85 5.45 -8.08
N LEU A 27 3.81 4.13 -8.25
CA LEU A 27 4.48 3.44 -9.34
C LEU A 27 3.68 3.61 -10.63
N THR A 28 4.31 4.21 -11.65
CA THR A 28 3.71 4.40 -12.98
C THR A 28 4.63 3.80 -14.05
N GLY A 29 4.01 3.28 -15.11
CA GLY A 29 4.75 2.61 -16.19
C GLY A 29 5.56 1.40 -15.70
N ASP A 30 6.77 1.27 -16.23
CA ASP A 30 7.66 0.13 -15.95
C ASP A 30 8.74 0.45 -14.91
N ASP A 31 9.16 1.71 -14.78
CA ASP A 31 10.32 2.10 -13.97
C ASP A 31 10.21 3.53 -13.40
N THR A 32 9.01 4.07 -13.22
CA THR A 32 8.83 5.46 -12.77
C THR A 32 8.06 5.54 -11.46
N ILE A 33 8.54 6.37 -10.53
CA ILE A 33 7.82 6.73 -9.30
C ILE A 33 7.43 8.20 -9.38
N VAL A 34 6.16 8.49 -9.06
CA VAL A 34 5.66 9.83 -8.82
C VAL A 34 5.42 9.99 -7.32
N ILE A 35 6.11 10.94 -6.69
CA ILE A 35 5.86 11.28 -5.29
C ILE A 35 4.65 12.18 -5.22
N VAL A 36 3.52 11.65 -4.75
CA VAL A 36 2.25 12.36 -4.59
C VAL A 36 2.21 13.02 -3.22
N ASP A 37 1.91 14.33 -3.22
CA ASP A 37 1.53 15.05 -2.01
C ASP A 37 0.01 14.89 -1.83
N ALA A 38 -0.37 13.97 -0.94
CA ALA A 38 -1.77 13.64 -0.70
C ALA A 38 -2.54 14.81 -0.08
N ALA A 39 -1.88 15.66 0.71
CA ALA A 39 -2.50 16.82 1.33
C ALA A 39 -2.77 17.92 0.28
N ALA A 40 -1.81 18.17 -0.61
CA ALA A 40 -1.95 19.14 -1.70
C ALA A 40 -2.70 18.59 -2.92
N LYS A 41 -3.04 17.28 -2.93
CA LYS A 41 -3.78 16.60 -4.00
C LYS A 41 -3.12 16.75 -5.37
N LYS A 42 -1.78 16.67 -5.41
CA LYS A 42 -1.00 16.87 -6.63
C LYS A 42 0.21 15.95 -6.69
N ALA A 43 0.62 15.60 -7.90
CA ALA A 43 1.92 15.03 -8.15
C ALA A 43 3.01 16.04 -7.77
N GLY A 44 4.00 15.54 -7.05
CA GLY A 44 5.25 16.23 -6.77
C GLY A 44 6.32 15.76 -7.74
N LYS A 45 7.41 15.22 -7.20
CA LYS A 45 8.58 14.81 -7.98
C LYS A 45 8.31 13.52 -8.75
N THR A 46 8.63 13.51 -10.04
CA THR A 46 8.70 12.29 -10.85
C THR A 46 10.15 11.82 -10.96
N LEU A 47 10.37 10.53 -10.72
CA LEU A 47 11.67 9.88 -10.66
C LEU A 47 11.66 8.67 -11.56
N LYS A 48 12.62 8.61 -12.50
CA LYS A 48 12.95 7.36 -13.17
C LYS A 48 13.83 6.53 -12.24
N ILE A 49 13.49 5.26 -12.06
CA ILE A 49 14.27 4.30 -11.29
C ILE A 49 15.48 3.90 -12.14
N THR A 50 16.67 4.02 -11.56
CA THR A 50 17.94 3.70 -12.23
C THR A 50 18.66 2.57 -11.50
N GLY A 51 19.51 1.82 -12.21
CA GLY A 51 20.24 0.69 -11.63
C GLY A 51 19.45 -0.62 -11.57
N ILE A 52 18.36 -0.72 -12.34
CA ILE A 52 17.58 -1.94 -12.55
C ILE A 52 17.69 -2.41 -14.01
N SER A 53 17.57 -3.72 -14.24
CA SER A 53 17.67 -4.36 -15.55
C SER A 53 16.32 -4.62 -16.22
N GLY A 54 15.22 -4.46 -15.49
CA GLY A 54 13.89 -4.83 -15.95
C GLY A 54 12.79 -3.99 -15.30
N LYS A 55 11.55 -4.45 -15.46
CA LYS A 55 10.37 -3.73 -15.00
C LYS A 55 10.16 -3.91 -13.50
N VAL A 56 9.70 -2.85 -12.84
CA VAL A 56 9.21 -2.92 -11.46
C VAL A 56 7.83 -3.58 -11.44
N LEU A 57 7.75 -4.70 -10.71
CA LEU A 57 6.52 -5.43 -10.48
C LEU A 57 5.61 -4.71 -9.48
N GLY A 58 6.17 -4.30 -8.34
CA GLY A 58 5.50 -3.56 -7.27
C GLY A 58 6.51 -2.98 -6.27
N ILE A 59 6.03 -2.10 -5.39
CA ILE A 59 6.81 -1.36 -4.40
C ILE A 59 6.12 -1.37 -3.04
N ASP A 60 6.88 -1.36 -1.95
CA ASP A 60 6.33 -1.06 -0.63
C ASP A 60 7.42 -0.59 0.34
N VAL A 61 7.05 0.13 1.40
CA VAL A 61 7.95 0.55 2.48
C VAL A 61 8.01 -0.54 3.55
N ARG A 62 9.22 -1.05 3.82
CA ARG A 62 9.42 -2.01 4.92
C ARG A 62 9.31 -1.28 6.27
N PRO A 63 8.34 -1.60 7.14
CA PRO A 63 8.17 -0.87 8.40
C PRO A 63 9.35 -1.00 9.37
N ALA A 64 10.16 -2.06 9.25
CA ALA A 64 11.31 -2.31 10.12
C ALA A 64 12.48 -1.32 9.94
N ASP A 65 12.69 -0.80 8.71
CA ASP A 65 13.80 0.10 8.38
C ASP A 65 13.36 1.39 7.66
N GLY A 66 12.10 1.48 7.22
CA GLY A 66 11.53 2.66 6.56
C GLY A 66 12.02 2.86 5.13
N LEU A 67 12.69 1.89 4.51
CA LEU A 67 13.17 2.00 3.15
C LEU A 67 12.05 1.61 2.16
N LEU A 68 12.01 2.27 1.01
CA LEU A 68 11.15 1.88 -0.12
C LEU A 68 11.82 0.71 -0.86
N TYR A 69 11.17 -0.44 -0.88
CA TYR A 69 11.59 -1.62 -1.62
C TYR A 69 10.85 -1.74 -2.94
N ALA A 70 11.47 -2.44 -3.88
CA ALA A 70 10.86 -2.83 -5.14
C ALA A 70 11.26 -4.26 -5.52
N VAL A 71 10.33 -4.97 -6.16
CA VAL A 71 10.57 -6.27 -6.79
C VAL A 71 10.65 -6.05 -8.30
N ILE A 72 11.72 -6.51 -8.93
CA ILE A 72 11.95 -6.42 -10.37
C ILE A 72 11.51 -7.73 -11.05
N ASP A 73 11.09 -7.66 -12.30
CA ASP A 73 10.61 -8.80 -13.10
C ASP A 73 11.67 -9.88 -13.38
N ASP A 74 12.96 -9.56 -13.21
CA ASP A 74 14.08 -10.50 -13.23
C ASP A 74 14.38 -11.15 -11.86
N GLY A 75 13.55 -10.85 -10.86
CA GLY A 75 13.60 -11.37 -9.50
C GLY A 75 14.50 -10.58 -8.55
N ALA A 76 15.17 -9.51 -9.00
CA ALA A 76 15.95 -8.67 -8.10
C ALA A 76 15.04 -7.97 -7.07
N ILE A 77 15.50 -7.93 -5.82
CA ILE A 77 14.92 -7.11 -4.77
C ILE A 77 15.87 -5.94 -4.54
N VAL A 78 15.35 -4.72 -4.63
CA VAL A 78 16.13 -3.50 -4.50
C VAL A 78 15.48 -2.54 -3.51
N THR A 79 16.27 -1.65 -2.92
CA THR A 79 15.77 -0.46 -2.23
C THR A 79 15.92 0.75 -3.14
N ILE A 80 14.98 1.68 -3.10
CA ILE A 80 14.95 2.90 -3.93
C ILE A 80 15.14 4.12 -3.04
N ASP A 81 16.12 4.95 -3.38
CA ASP A 81 16.24 6.29 -2.81
C ASP A 81 15.17 7.21 -3.43
N THR A 82 14.21 7.65 -2.62
CA THR A 82 13.09 8.52 -3.06
C THR A 82 13.49 9.96 -3.32
N ALA A 83 14.73 10.36 -3.02
CA ALA A 83 15.28 11.65 -3.43
C ALA A 83 15.91 11.56 -4.82
N THR A 84 16.51 10.45 -5.21
CA THR A 84 17.31 10.35 -6.45
C THR A 84 16.76 9.39 -7.51
N GLY A 85 15.90 8.44 -7.12
CA GLY A 85 15.45 7.33 -7.97
C GLY A 85 16.51 6.23 -8.15
N LYS A 86 17.64 6.29 -7.43
CA LYS A 86 18.70 5.27 -7.54
C LYS A 86 18.29 4.01 -6.78
N ALA A 87 18.26 2.87 -7.49
CA ALA A 87 18.10 1.56 -6.86
C ALA A 87 19.43 1.04 -6.29
N THR A 88 19.36 0.30 -5.20
CA THR A 88 20.48 -0.44 -4.60
C THR A 88 20.04 -1.88 -4.38
N GLY A 89 20.84 -2.83 -4.87
CA GLY A 89 20.53 -4.26 -4.75
C GLY A 89 20.49 -4.72 -3.30
N LYS A 90 19.48 -5.54 -2.96
CA LYS A 90 19.33 -6.17 -1.64
C LYS A 90 19.54 -7.68 -1.71
N SER A 91 18.77 -8.37 -2.54
CA SER A 91 18.82 -9.82 -2.70
C SER A 91 18.12 -10.23 -4.01
N LYS A 92 17.94 -11.53 -4.25
CA LYS A 92 17.23 -12.05 -5.42
C LYS A 92 16.27 -13.15 -5.00
N LEU A 93 15.05 -13.12 -5.52
CA LEU A 93 14.02 -14.12 -5.25
C LEU A 93 14.48 -15.52 -5.66
N GLU A 94 14.36 -16.48 -4.74
CA GLU A 94 14.56 -17.90 -5.04
C GLU A 94 13.49 -18.47 -5.98
N SER A 95 12.29 -17.89 -5.98
CA SER A 95 11.17 -18.28 -6.84
C SER A 95 10.33 -17.05 -7.18
N MET A 96 9.93 -16.95 -8.46
CA MET A 96 9.21 -15.79 -8.99
C MET A 96 7.72 -16.11 -9.22
N LEU A 97 6.93 -15.05 -9.36
CA LEU A 97 5.59 -15.16 -9.94
C LEU A 97 5.67 -15.59 -11.41
N SER A 98 4.58 -16.14 -11.92
CA SER A 98 4.42 -16.43 -13.35
C SER A 98 4.57 -15.14 -14.18
N PRO A 99 5.26 -15.14 -15.33
CA PRO A 99 5.35 -13.96 -16.18
C PRO A 99 3.97 -13.43 -16.61
N GLY A 100 3.81 -12.11 -16.64
CA GLY A 100 2.60 -11.44 -17.14
C GLY A 100 1.41 -11.36 -16.17
N VAL A 101 1.53 -11.92 -14.95
CA VAL A 101 0.52 -11.70 -13.91
C VAL A 101 0.67 -10.32 -13.29
N VAL A 102 -0.42 -9.76 -12.78
CA VAL A 102 -0.35 -8.54 -11.95
C VAL A 102 0.20 -8.96 -10.59
N ALA A 103 1.26 -8.28 -10.16
CA ALA A 103 1.88 -8.51 -8.86
C ALA A 103 1.27 -7.58 -7.81
N THR A 104 1.13 -8.09 -6.60
CA THR A 104 0.85 -7.32 -5.38
C THR A 104 2.03 -7.50 -4.43
N VAL A 105 2.57 -6.40 -3.90
CA VAL A 105 3.75 -6.36 -3.05
C VAL A 105 3.42 -5.56 -1.79
N ASP A 106 3.53 -6.16 -0.60
CA ASP A 106 3.31 -5.44 0.66
C ASP A 106 4.02 -6.13 1.83
N PHE A 107 4.54 -5.37 2.79
CA PHE A 107 5.22 -5.88 3.97
C PHE A 107 4.24 -6.15 5.09
N ASN A 108 4.27 -7.39 5.60
CA ASN A 108 3.66 -7.68 6.89
C ASN A 108 4.52 -7.06 8.02
N PRO A 109 4.03 -6.06 8.78
CA PRO A 109 4.82 -5.36 9.79
C PRO A 109 5.12 -6.19 11.04
N VAL A 110 4.35 -7.27 11.28
CA VAL A 110 4.53 -8.18 12.43
C VAL A 110 5.54 -9.27 12.10
N ALA A 111 5.41 -9.90 10.93
CA ALA A 111 6.29 -10.99 10.51
C ALA A 111 7.60 -10.48 9.91
N ASP A 112 7.67 -9.20 9.53
CA ASP A 112 8.77 -8.60 8.79
C ASP A 112 9.12 -9.41 7.53
N ARG A 113 8.08 -9.70 6.74
CA ARG A 113 8.16 -10.45 5.49
C ARG A 113 7.38 -9.72 4.41
N LEU A 114 7.95 -9.70 3.21
CA LEU A 114 7.27 -9.19 2.03
C LEU A 114 6.31 -10.26 1.51
N ARG A 115 5.04 -9.90 1.38
CA ARG A 115 4.03 -10.68 0.69
C ARG A 115 4.13 -10.35 -0.79
N LEU A 116 4.27 -11.37 -1.63
CA LEU A 116 4.28 -11.25 -3.09
C LEU A 116 3.19 -12.15 -3.65
N MET A 117 2.15 -11.55 -4.23
CA MET A 117 1.01 -12.28 -4.77
C MET A 117 0.84 -12.02 -6.26
N GLY A 118 0.37 -13.03 -6.98
CA GLY A 118 0.03 -12.93 -8.38
C GLY A 118 -1.49 -12.93 -8.56
N SER A 119 -1.99 -12.21 -9.55
CA SER A 119 -3.39 -12.23 -9.96
C SER A 119 -3.88 -13.60 -10.45
N ASP A 120 -2.98 -14.57 -10.61
CA ASP A 120 -3.29 -15.98 -10.89
C ASP A 120 -3.59 -16.80 -9.63
N GLY A 121 -3.47 -16.20 -8.44
CA GLY A 121 -3.68 -16.81 -7.13
C GLY A 121 -2.40 -17.32 -6.46
N MET A 122 -1.21 -17.07 -7.05
CA MET A 122 0.05 -17.36 -6.39
C MET A 122 0.21 -16.48 -5.14
N ASN A 123 0.68 -17.07 -4.03
CA ASN A 123 0.82 -16.40 -2.75
C ASN A 123 2.17 -16.77 -2.13
N LEU A 124 3.10 -15.81 -2.07
CA LEU A 124 4.47 -16.02 -1.62
C LEU A 124 4.78 -15.17 -0.39
N ARG A 125 5.54 -15.73 0.54
CA ARG A 125 6.24 -14.98 1.60
C ARG A 125 7.71 -14.92 1.29
N VAL A 126 8.26 -13.72 1.30
CA VAL A 126 9.63 -13.44 0.92
C VAL A 126 10.38 -12.87 2.13
N ASN A 127 11.56 -13.44 2.41
CA ASN A 127 12.55 -12.77 3.24
C ASN A 127 13.45 -11.92 2.35
N VAL A 128 13.28 -10.60 2.40
CA VAL A 128 14.05 -9.68 1.52
C VAL A 128 15.53 -9.62 1.86
N ASP A 129 15.94 -10.06 3.06
CA ASP A 129 17.35 -10.01 3.47
C ASP A 129 18.21 -11.09 2.79
N ASP A 130 17.64 -12.25 2.46
CA ASP A 130 18.35 -13.36 1.80
C ASP A 130 17.67 -13.87 0.51
N GLY A 131 16.51 -13.35 0.16
CA GLY A 131 15.77 -13.70 -1.06
C GLY A 131 14.97 -15.00 -0.95
N LYS A 132 14.94 -15.65 0.22
CA LYS A 132 14.21 -16.90 0.42
C LYS A 132 12.72 -16.72 0.24
N VAL A 133 12.11 -17.70 -0.43
CA VAL A 133 10.68 -17.69 -0.76
C VAL A 133 9.98 -18.91 -0.18
N ILE A 134 8.91 -18.68 0.57
CA ILE A 134 7.96 -19.71 0.99
C ILE A 134 6.71 -19.57 0.12
N ARG A 135 6.31 -20.64 -0.54
CA ARG A 135 5.01 -20.73 -1.21
C ARG A 135 3.95 -21.10 -0.19
N ASP A 136 3.02 -20.18 0.03
CA ASP A 136 1.87 -20.37 0.92
C ASP A 136 0.70 -21.00 0.15
N GLY A 137 -0.44 -21.18 0.83
CA GLY A 137 -1.69 -21.62 0.19
C GLY A 137 -2.09 -20.68 -0.95
N ASN A 138 -2.47 -21.26 -2.08
CA ASN A 138 -3.00 -20.51 -3.21
C ASN A 138 -4.23 -19.71 -2.76
N LEU A 139 -4.39 -18.51 -3.32
CA LEU A 139 -5.55 -17.69 -3.02
C LEU A 139 -6.84 -18.42 -3.41
N ALA A 140 -7.76 -18.51 -2.46
CA ALA A 140 -9.07 -19.13 -2.64
C ALA A 140 -10.08 -18.45 -1.71
N PHE A 141 -11.30 -18.24 -2.21
CA PHE A 141 -12.40 -17.77 -1.36
C PHE A 141 -12.79 -18.84 -0.34
N ALA A 142 -13.14 -18.41 0.88
CA ALA A 142 -13.59 -19.32 1.92
C ALA A 142 -14.84 -20.11 1.48
N GLY A 143 -15.03 -21.31 2.02
CA GLY A 143 -16.11 -22.20 1.57
C GLY A 143 -17.53 -21.66 1.79
N ALA A 144 -17.73 -20.75 2.74
CA ALA A 144 -19.01 -20.07 2.99
C ALA A 144 -19.06 -18.65 2.39
N ASP A 145 -18.02 -18.24 1.66
CA ASP A 145 -17.93 -16.89 1.11
C ASP A 145 -18.91 -16.65 -0.04
N ALA A 146 -19.36 -15.41 -0.20
CA ALA A 146 -20.25 -15.02 -1.29
C ALA A 146 -19.62 -15.22 -2.69
N MET A 147 -18.28 -15.17 -2.77
CA MET A 147 -17.51 -15.37 -4.00
C MET A 147 -16.88 -16.78 -4.10
N ARG A 148 -17.32 -17.75 -3.28
CA ARG A 148 -16.71 -19.10 -3.19
C ARG A 148 -16.54 -19.88 -4.51
N GLU A 149 -17.33 -19.56 -5.54
CA GLU A 149 -17.27 -20.22 -6.86
C GLU A 149 -16.44 -19.43 -7.89
N MET A 150 -15.96 -18.25 -7.51
CA MET A 150 -15.13 -17.39 -8.36
C MET A 150 -13.66 -17.76 -8.23
N LYS A 151 -12.90 -17.60 -9.32
CA LYS A 151 -11.44 -17.62 -9.25
C LYS A 151 -10.95 -16.26 -8.72
N PRO A 152 -10.17 -16.21 -7.63
CA PRO A 152 -9.59 -14.95 -7.16
C PRO A 152 -8.72 -14.29 -8.22
N ASN A 153 -8.79 -12.97 -8.29
CA ASN A 153 -7.99 -12.12 -9.15
C ASN A 153 -7.55 -10.88 -8.34
N VAL A 154 -6.71 -11.11 -7.33
CA VAL A 154 -6.13 -10.04 -6.51
C VAL A 154 -5.14 -9.22 -7.34
N VAL A 155 -5.30 -7.90 -7.29
CA VAL A 155 -4.49 -6.95 -8.09
C VAL A 155 -3.79 -5.89 -7.23
N ALA A 156 -4.19 -5.73 -5.98
CA ALA A 156 -3.51 -4.91 -4.98
C ALA A 156 -3.85 -5.43 -3.57
N GLY A 157 -3.07 -5.05 -2.57
CA GLY A 157 -3.29 -5.48 -1.19
C GLY A 157 -2.34 -4.78 -0.25
N ALA A 158 -2.76 -4.62 1.00
CA ALA A 158 -2.02 -3.88 2.01
C ALA A 158 -2.31 -4.37 3.43
N TYR A 159 -1.28 -4.36 4.28
CA TYR A 159 -1.39 -4.67 5.70
C TYR A 159 -1.77 -3.44 6.53
N THR A 160 -2.62 -3.63 7.55
CA THR A 160 -2.88 -2.61 8.57
C THR A 160 -1.72 -2.49 9.56
N ASN A 161 -1.68 -1.39 10.31
CA ASN A 161 -0.68 -1.13 11.34
C ASN A 161 0.76 -1.23 10.82
N SER A 162 1.02 -0.75 9.60
CA SER A 162 2.35 -0.74 8.96
C SER A 162 3.31 0.24 9.63
N VAL A 163 3.65 -0.08 10.88
CA VAL A 163 4.58 0.65 11.75
C VAL A 163 5.50 -0.34 12.48
N LYS A 164 6.74 0.08 12.70
CA LYS A 164 7.75 -0.75 13.36
C LYS A 164 7.29 -1.22 14.74
N GLY A 165 7.39 -2.53 14.97
CA GLY A 165 7.17 -3.12 16.29
C GLY A 165 5.72 -3.37 16.68
N THR A 166 4.75 -3.10 15.79
CA THR A 166 3.35 -3.51 15.98
C THR A 166 3.23 -4.99 16.33
N LYS A 167 2.18 -5.36 17.06
CA LYS A 167 1.89 -6.74 17.46
C LYS A 167 0.75 -7.36 16.66
N GLU A 168 -0.01 -6.54 15.95
CA GLU A 168 -1.20 -6.96 15.22
C GLU A 168 -1.24 -6.29 13.86
N THR A 169 -1.72 -7.04 12.87
CA THR A 169 -1.93 -6.57 11.50
C THR A 169 -2.99 -7.43 10.84
N ALA A 170 -3.67 -6.89 9.84
CA ALA A 170 -4.60 -7.59 8.98
C ALA A 170 -4.29 -7.28 7.52
N LEU A 171 -4.32 -8.30 6.66
CA LEU A 171 -4.16 -8.14 5.22
C LEU A 171 -5.54 -7.89 4.58
N PHE A 172 -5.62 -6.83 3.79
CA PHE A 172 -6.75 -6.56 2.91
C PHE A 172 -6.29 -6.55 1.46
N ASP A 173 -7.12 -7.11 0.58
CA ASP A 173 -6.84 -7.21 -0.85
C ASP A 173 -7.94 -6.56 -1.68
N ILE A 174 -7.56 -6.13 -2.89
CA ILE A 174 -8.47 -5.67 -3.91
C ILE A 174 -8.52 -6.71 -5.01
N ASP A 175 -9.70 -7.30 -5.21
CA ASP A 175 -9.98 -8.14 -6.38
C ASP A 175 -10.32 -7.27 -7.59
N ALA A 176 -9.89 -7.69 -8.78
CA ALA A 176 -10.10 -6.99 -10.04
C ALA A 176 -11.59 -6.70 -10.34
N SER A 177 -12.52 -7.48 -9.78
CA SER A 177 -13.97 -7.25 -9.85
C SER A 177 -14.43 -5.97 -9.14
N GLY A 178 -13.59 -5.38 -8.28
CA GLY A 178 -13.96 -4.21 -7.47
C GLY A 178 -14.46 -4.57 -6.08
N THR A 179 -13.89 -5.61 -5.48
CA THR A 179 -14.29 -6.11 -4.16
C THR A 179 -13.12 -6.01 -3.19
N LEU A 180 -13.36 -5.42 -2.02
CA LEU A 180 -12.44 -5.47 -0.90
C LEU A 180 -12.56 -6.83 -0.22
N LEU A 181 -11.43 -7.49 -0.02
CA LEU A 181 -11.30 -8.79 0.63
C LEU A 181 -10.44 -8.65 1.89
N LYS A 182 -10.67 -9.53 2.85
CA LYS A 182 -9.77 -9.75 3.99
C LYS A 182 -9.15 -11.14 3.85
N GLN A 183 -7.82 -11.21 3.78
CA GLN A 183 -7.12 -12.49 3.75
C GLN A 183 -6.85 -12.98 5.17
N ALA A 184 -7.53 -14.03 5.59
CA ALA A 184 -7.47 -14.52 6.94
C ALA A 184 -7.70 -16.05 7.00
N PRO A 185 -6.67 -16.85 7.39
CA PRO A 185 -5.28 -16.45 7.61
C PRO A 185 -4.51 -16.22 6.28
N PRO A 186 -3.56 -15.25 6.22
CA PRO A 186 -2.79 -14.97 5.00
C PRO A 186 -2.02 -16.16 4.43
N ASN A 187 -1.44 -17.00 5.29
CA ASN A 187 -0.59 -18.11 4.84
C ASN A 187 -1.38 -19.27 4.23
N ASP A 188 -2.69 -19.35 4.49
CA ASP A 188 -3.56 -20.36 3.88
C ASP A 188 -4.17 -19.84 2.57
N GLY A 189 -3.99 -18.55 2.25
CA GLY A 189 -4.56 -17.92 1.05
C GLY A 189 -6.07 -17.70 1.12
N VAL A 190 -6.68 -17.80 2.31
CA VAL A 190 -8.15 -17.74 2.44
C VAL A 190 -8.65 -16.31 2.36
N LEU A 191 -9.48 -16.04 1.35
CA LEU A 191 -10.10 -14.74 1.08
C LEU A 191 -11.53 -14.70 1.60
N ASN A 192 -11.86 -13.63 2.32
CA ASN A 192 -13.20 -13.35 2.85
C ASN A 192 -13.69 -12.02 2.28
N THR A 193 -14.86 -12.02 1.64
CA THR A 193 -15.49 -10.83 1.06
C THR A 193 -15.90 -9.85 2.16
N VAL A 194 -15.40 -8.63 2.09
CA VAL A 194 -15.82 -7.53 2.97
C VAL A 194 -16.96 -6.74 2.32
N GLY A 195 -16.77 -6.32 1.07
CA GLY A 195 -17.79 -5.58 0.34
C GLY A 195 -17.28 -4.98 -0.96
N LYS A 196 -18.18 -4.34 -1.71
CA LYS A 196 -17.88 -3.78 -3.04
C LYS A 196 -17.38 -2.34 -2.92
N LEU A 197 -16.33 -2.02 -3.68
CA LEU A 197 -15.78 -0.68 -3.82
C LEU A 197 -16.77 0.30 -4.47
N GLY A 198 -17.66 -0.21 -5.33
CA GLY A 198 -18.53 0.61 -6.19
C GLY A 198 -17.88 1.03 -7.52
N MET A 199 -16.72 0.44 -7.84
CA MET A 199 -15.93 0.66 -9.05
C MET A 199 -15.13 -0.61 -9.38
N SER A 200 -14.60 -0.72 -10.59
CA SER A 200 -13.69 -1.81 -10.97
C SER A 200 -12.40 -1.76 -10.14
N GLY A 201 -11.87 -2.93 -9.74
CA GLY A 201 -10.57 -3.05 -9.10
C GLY A 201 -9.40 -3.10 -10.09
N LYS A 202 -9.67 -3.32 -11.39
CA LYS A 202 -8.61 -3.32 -12.42
C LYS A 202 -7.84 -2.01 -12.44
N GLY A 203 -6.51 -2.09 -12.29
CA GLY A 203 -5.64 -0.92 -12.25
C GLY A 203 -5.77 -0.10 -10.96
N ALA A 204 -6.33 -0.70 -9.90
CA ALA A 204 -6.26 -0.14 -8.56
C ALA A 204 -4.86 -0.32 -7.98
N ALA A 205 -4.35 0.73 -7.35
CA ALA A 205 -3.21 0.69 -6.45
C ALA A 205 -3.71 1.02 -5.05
N PHE A 206 -3.33 0.24 -4.04
CA PHE A 206 -3.96 0.28 -2.72
C PHE A 206 -2.92 0.22 -1.61
N ASP A 207 -3.09 1.06 -0.58
CA ASP A 207 -2.25 1.04 0.61
C ASP A 207 -3.03 1.55 1.84
N ILE A 208 -2.57 1.19 3.04
CA ILE A 208 -3.16 1.53 4.33
C ILE A 208 -2.16 2.34 5.17
N VAL A 209 -2.45 3.62 5.36
CA VAL A 209 -1.70 4.47 6.28
C VAL A 209 -2.05 4.12 7.71
N SER A 210 -1.05 3.87 8.56
CA SER A 210 -1.23 3.79 10.01
C SER A 210 -0.87 5.11 10.69
N ASP A 211 -1.61 5.47 11.75
CA ASP A 211 -1.28 6.62 12.60
C ASP A 211 -0.28 6.29 13.73
N GLY A 212 0.12 5.02 13.86
CA GLY A 212 1.00 4.51 14.92
C GLY A 212 0.33 4.29 16.28
N ASN A 213 -0.94 4.65 16.43
CA ASN A 213 -1.74 4.54 17.65
C ASN A 213 -2.95 3.58 17.48
N GLY A 214 -2.91 2.73 16.45
CA GLY A 214 -3.96 1.76 16.12
C GLY A 214 -4.99 2.25 15.10
N GLY A 215 -4.95 3.52 14.70
CA GLY A 215 -5.75 4.05 13.60
C GLY A 215 -5.17 3.66 12.24
N ASN A 216 -6.07 3.38 11.29
CA ASN A 216 -5.73 3.01 9.93
C ASN A 216 -6.62 3.77 8.94
N SER A 217 -6.05 4.25 7.85
CA SER A 217 -6.75 4.92 6.75
C SER A 217 -6.35 4.29 5.43
N ALA A 218 -7.30 3.61 4.79
CA ALA A 218 -7.07 2.90 3.55
C ALA A 218 -7.35 3.78 2.33
N TRP A 219 -6.43 3.77 1.38
CA TRP A 219 -6.45 4.61 0.20
C TRP A 219 -6.24 3.78 -1.05
N LEU A 220 -6.97 4.15 -2.11
CA LEU A 220 -6.89 3.50 -3.39
C LEU A 220 -6.75 4.55 -4.50
N MET A 221 -5.79 4.39 -5.39
CA MET A 221 -5.68 5.15 -6.63
C MET A 221 -6.18 4.32 -7.80
N SER A 222 -7.04 4.91 -8.63
CA SER A 222 -7.46 4.38 -9.92
C SER A 222 -7.33 5.47 -10.96
N GLY A 223 -6.32 5.34 -11.83
CA GLY A 223 -5.90 6.43 -12.71
C GLY A 223 -5.47 7.66 -11.91
N ASP A 224 -6.10 8.80 -12.18
CA ASP A 224 -5.83 10.08 -11.48
C ASP A 224 -6.67 10.29 -10.22
N THR A 225 -7.56 9.36 -9.87
CA THR A 225 -8.53 9.57 -8.79
C THR A 225 -8.13 8.78 -7.55
N LEU A 226 -8.06 9.48 -6.42
CA LEU A 226 -7.84 8.95 -5.08
C LEU A 226 -9.18 8.68 -4.39
N TYR A 227 -9.32 7.49 -3.83
CA TYR A 227 -10.48 7.02 -3.09
C TYR A 227 -10.07 6.67 -1.67
N SER A 228 -10.86 7.09 -0.69
CA SER A 228 -10.84 6.47 0.64
C SER A 228 -11.61 5.15 0.58
N VAL A 229 -11.08 4.11 1.20
CA VAL A 229 -11.74 2.80 1.30
C VAL A 229 -12.12 2.54 2.75
N ASP A 230 -13.39 2.23 2.98
CA ASP A 230 -13.86 1.77 4.29
C ASP A 230 -13.52 0.28 4.46
N LEU A 231 -12.60 -0.04 5.38
CA LEU A 231 -12.15 -1.42 5.64
C LEU A 231 -13.21 -2.32 6.29
N ALA A 232 -14.28 -1.75 6.86
CA ALA A 232 -15.37 -2.51 7.47
C ALA A 232 -16.47 -2.84 6.46
N THR A 233 -16.74 -1.95 5.51
CA THR A 233 -17.85 -2.10 4.54
C THR A 233 -17.39 -2.39 3.12
N GLY A 234 -16.10 -2.21 2.82
CA GLY A 234 -15.54 -2.31 1.47
C GLY A 234 -15.89 -1.14 0.56
N LYS A 235 -16.62 -0.12 1.03
CA LYS A 235 -17.07 0.98 0.19
C LYS A 235 -15.91 1.92 -0.19
N GLY A 236 -15.69 2.12 -1.48
CA GLY A 236 -14.83 3.17 -2.02
C GLY A 236 -15.59 4.50 -2.12
N THR A 237 -14.97 5.59 -1.68
CA THR A 237 -15.51 6.95 -1.83
C THR A 237 -14.46 7.84 -2.46
N ALA A 238 -14.80 8.48 -3.58
CA ALA A 238 -13.89 9.41 -4.26
C ALA A 238 -13.56 10.59 -3.34
N ALA A 239 -12.28 10.82 -3.10
CA ALA A 239 -11.79 11.86 -2.20
C ALA A 239 -11.17 13.04 -2.97
N ALA A 240 -10.42 12.76 -4.04
CA ALA A 240 -9.76 13.78 -4.83
C ALA A 240 -9.36 13.26 -6.22
N LYS A 241 -9.22 14.17 -7.19
CA LYS A 241 -8.35 13.95 -8.35
C LYS A 241 -6.95 14.48 -8.02
N ILE A 242 -5.93 13.70 -8.32
CA ILE A 242 -4.52 14.05 -8.14
C ILE A 242 -4.00 14.68 -9.43
N ALA A 243 -3.81 15.99 -9.41
CA ALA A 243 -3.33 16.70 -10.58
C ALA A 243 -1.89 16.30 -10.93
N GLY A 244 -1.59 16.09 -12.21
CA GLY A 244 -0.22 15.85 -12.70
C GLY A 244 0.28 14.41 -12.64
N VAL A 245 -0.51 13.46 -12.11
CA VAL A 245 -0.24 12.02 -12.31
C VAL A 245 -0.69 11.67 -13.73
N THR A 246 0.25 11.20 -14.56
CA THR A 246 -0.02 10.78 -15.93
C THR A 246 0.21 9.27 -16.09
N GLY A 247 -0.67 8.62 -16.85
CA GLY A 247 -0.63 7.17 -17.06
C GLY A 247 -1.26 6.36 -15.92
N PRO A 248 -1.32 5.02 -16.08
CA PRO A 248 -1.88 4.15 -15.07
C PRO A 248 -0.94 4.04 -13.87
N VAL A 249 -1.46 4.36 -12.67
CA VAL A 249 -0.83 3.99 -11.39
C VAL A 249 -1.04 2.50 -11.19
N ARG A 250 0.05 1.77 -10.95
CA ARG A 250 0.03 0.31 -10.81
C ARG A 250 0.21 -0.16 -9.38
N ASP A 251 0.83 0.67 -8.55
CA ASP A 251 1.07 0.40 -7.14
C ASP A 251 1.29 1.72 -6.39
N ILE A 252 1.03 1.73 -5.08
CA ILE A 252 1.30 2.90 -4.21
C ILE A 252 1.91 2.44 -2.89
N ALA A 253 2.82 3.25 -2.36
CA ALA A 253 3.44 3.02 -1.06
C ALA A 253 3.47 4.30 -0.24
N VAL A 254 2.97 4.25 1.00
CA VAL A 254 2.93 5.34 1.96
C VAL A 254 4.34 5.53 2.52
N LEU A 255 4.94 6.68 2.22
CA LEU A 255 6.30 6.97 2.64
C LEU A 255 6.38 7.35 4.12
N PRO A 256 7.47 7.05 4.84
CA PRO A 256 7.64 7.57 6.18
C PRO A 256 7.56 9.10 6.18
N LYS A 257 6.98 9.68 7.24
CA LYS A 257 7.01 11.13 7.43
C LYS A 257 8.48 11.58 7.42
N ALA A 258 8.78 12.62 6.63
CA ALA A 258 10.09 13.26 6.70
C ALA A 258 10.32 13.72 8.15
N MET A 259 11.44 13.27 8.74
CA MET A 259 11.87 13.75 10.06
C MET A 259 12.42 15.16 9.98
#